data_AF-G0NXC2-F1
#
_entry.id   AF-G0NXC2-F1
#
_cell.length_a   1.000
_cell.length_b   1.000
_cell.length_c   1.000
_cell.angle_alpha   90.00
_cell.angle_beta   90.00
_cell.angle_gamma   90.00
#
_symmetry.space_group_name_H-M   'P 1'
#
loop_
_entity.id
_entity.type
_entity.pdbx_description
1 polymer ?
#
loop_
_entity_poly.entity_id
_entity_poly.type
_entity_poly.pdbx_seq_one_letter_code
_entity_poly.pdbx_strand_id
1 'polypeptide(L)'
;MYFLAVFLIVVMVHLCLGDFLWPNNNRYSLASLFLVTNQLIIHDQADYFNEFLAATSSINGFLHLWSLSVEMQFYLFVPIIFFGIQFLKNDYLKMVTVSLITTFGFISFAMILDKFAFNFMFLRLWQFSAGFMALFWSKIDSNRAAKVTEHEETSSKLPFTKDDVVTVALSILALCILPKKVEVLVLRPVVTLTTALIIAAETKKYSVIIFVASILLHHIFEKQYLKLEMKGVFPLIFLLIASNAYLQYSVRNDSFWMNSFSSETREIVDKNLPLYVSLWDLEPRRDKCIETDVETPFAKSHLKAYCRFPVSS
;
A
#
# COMPACT_ATOMS: atom_id res chain seq x y z
N MET A 1 -3.85 -17.61 8.21
CA MET A 1 -2.49 -17.39 7.65
C MET A 1 -2.00 -15.95 7.85
N TYR A 2 -2.72 -14.91 7.41
CA TYR A 2 -2.31 -13.50 7.59
C TYR A 2 -1.99 -13.12 9.04
N PHE A 3 -2.96 -13.28 9.95
CA PHE A 3 -2.78 -12.91 11.37
C PHE A 3 -1.69 -13.75 12.08
N LEU A 4 -1.48 -14.98 11.62
CA LEU A 4 -0.36 -15.80 12.10
C LEU A 4 0.98 -15.19 11.68
N ALA A 5 1.11 -14.72 10.44
CA ALA A 5 2.32 -14.02 10.00
C ALA A 5 2.55 -12.75 10.80
N VAL A 6 1.51 -11.94 11.05
CA VAL A 6 1.60 -10.76 11.92
C VAL A 6 2.12 -11.13 13.31
N PHE A 7 1.55 -12.16 13.93
CA PHE A 7 1.97 -12.64 15.24
C PHE A 7 3.44 -13.09 15.25
N LEU A 8 3.85 -13.89 14.28
CA LEU A 8 5.24 -14.37 14.16
C LEU A 8 6.23 -13.21 13.95
N ILE A 9 5.87 -12.19 13.18
CA ILE A 9 6.70 -11.00 12.98
C ILE A 9 6.81 -10.21 14.28
N VAL A 10 5.73 -10.06 15.06
CA VAL A 10 5.79 -9.40 16.39
C VAL A 10 6.78 -10.11 17.30
N VAL A 11 6.70 -11.44 17.37
CA VAL A 11 7.63 -12.25 18.16
C VAL A 11 9.06 -12.07 17.66
N MET A 12 9.29 -12.13 16.36
CA MET A 12 10.62 -11.92 15.77
C MET A 12 11.18 -10.53 16.06
N VAL A 13 10.37 -9.47 15.97
CA VAL A 13 10.79 -8.10 16.27
C VAL A 13 11.27 -7.97 17.72
N HIS A 14 10.51 -8.49 18.69
CA HIS A 14 10.87 -8.32 20.10
C HIS A 14 11.99 -9.26 20.56
N LEU A 15 12.26 -10.34 19.82
CA LEU A 15 13.37 -11.25 20.11
C LEU A 15 14.68 -10.86 19.43
N CYS A 16 14.62 -10.26 18.24
CA CYS A 16 15.80 -10.05 17.39
C CYS A 16 16.17 -8.58 17.16
N LEU A 17 15.21 -7.65 17.21
CA LEU A 17 15.49 -6.23 16.97
C LEU A 17 15.68 -5.51 18.31
N GLY A 18 16.59 -4.53 18.33
CA GLY A 18 16.84 -3.72 19.51
C GLY A 18 15.66 -2.80 19.84
N ASP A 19 15.54 -2.47 21.13
CA ASP A 19 14.39 -1.77 21.73
C ASP A 19 14.06 -0.44 21.02
N PHE A 20 15.08 0.26 20.49
CA PHE A 20 14.92 1.49 19.70
C PHE A 20 14.00 1.32 18.47
N LEU A 21 13.94 0.13 17.87
CA LEU A 21 13.13 -0.15 16.68
C LEU A 21 11.70 -0.59 17.03
N TRP A 22 11.42 -0.90 18.30
CA TRP A 22 10.12 -1.43 18.71
C TRP A 22 8.97 -0.43 18.54
N PRO A 23 9.09 0.87 18.91
CA PRO A 23 7.98 1.81 18.78
C PRO A 23 7.43 1.88 17.36
N ASN A 24 8.32 1.96 16.35
CA ASN A 24 7.92 1.97 14.95
C ASN A 24 7.29 0.64 14.52
N ASN A 25 7.94 -0.49 14.82
CA ASN A 25 7.42 -1.80 14.44
C ASN A 25 6.09 -2.13 15.13
N ASN A 26 5.86 -1.67 16.36
CA ASN A 26 4.61 -1.83 17.09
C ASN A 26 3.48 -1.03 16.48
N ARG A 27 3.75 0.21 16.03
CA ARG A 27 2.78 1.02 15.28
C ARG A 27 2.35 0.32 13.99
N TYR A 28 3.30 -0.24 13.24
CA TYR A 28 3.01 -0.98 12.00
C TYR A 28 2.37 -2.35 12.23
N SER A 29 2.69 -3.02 13.34
CA SER A 29 2.03 -4.25 13.76
C SER A 29 0.55 -4.00 14.03
N LEU A 30 0.22 -2.94 14.78
CA LEU A 30 -1.16 -2.56 15.04
C LEU A 30 -1.90 -2.23 13.73
N ALA A 31 -1.28 -1.47 12.83
CA ALA A 31 -1.85 -1.20 11.51
C ALA A 31 -2.06 -2.49 10.69
N SER A 32 -1.22 -3.50 10.86
CA SER A 32 -1.36 -4.82 10.21
C SER A 32 -2.56 -5.59 10.76
N LEU A 33 -2.79 -5.57 12.08
CA LEU A 33 -3.96 -6.21 12.68
C LEU A 33 -5.29 -5.66 12.12
N PHE A 34 -5.34 -4.38 11.78
CA PHE A 34 -6.53 -3.76 11.19
C PHE A 34 -6.52 -3.74 9.65
N LEU A 35 -5.54 -4.38 8.99
CA LEU A 35 -5.38 -4.36 7.53
C LEU A 35 -5.26 -2.94 6.94
N VAL A 36 -4.60 -2.01 7.65
CA VAL A 36 -4.45 -0.59 7.25
C VAL A 36 -2.99 -0.13 7.17
N THR A 37 -2.03 -1.06 7.06
CA THR A 37 -0.61 -0.72 6.90
C THR A 37 -0.34 0.16 5.69
N ASN A 38 -1.08 -0.03 4.60
CA ASN A 38 -0.96 0.82 3.42
C ASN A 38 -1.31 2.28 3.72
N GLN A 39 -2.29 2.54 4.59
CA GLN A 39 -2.64 3.89 5.01
C GLN A 39 -1.58 4.50 5.92
N LEU A 40 -1.00 3.69 6.82
CA LEU A 40 0.12 4.14 7.65
C LEU A 40 1.35 4.49 6.80
N ILE A 41 1.67 3.69 5.77
CA ILE A 41 2.74 4.00 4.82
C ILE A 41 2.46 5.30 4.07
N ILE A 42 1.23 5.53 3.62
CA ILE A 42 0.87 6.79 2.95
C ILE A 42 1.13 7.98 3.87
N HIS A 43 0.70 7.87 5.12
CA HIS A 43 0.90 8.91 6.13
C HIS A 43 2.39 9.17 6.37
N ASP A 44 3.17 8.12 6.60
CA ASP A 44 4.59 8.23 6.92
C ASP A 44 5.43 8.66 5.71
N GLN A 45 5.03 8.32 4.48
CA GLN A 45 5.67 8.80 3.25
C GLN A 45 5.38 10.27 2.94
N ALA A 46 4.29 10.82 3.47
CA ALA A 46 3.94 12.24 3.30
C ALA A 46 4.69 13.14 4.29
N ASP A 47 5.21 12.58 5.38
CA ASP A 47 5.94 13.30 6.42
C ASP A 47 7.46 13.13 6.21
N TYR A 48 8.15 14.27 6.05
CA TYR A 48 9.59 14.33 5.86
C TYR A 48 10.37 13.53 6.91
N PHE A 49 9.94 13.58 8.17
CA PHE A 49 10.64 12.89 9.26
C PHE A 49 10.32 11.41 9.33
N ASN A 50 9.17 10.97 8.85
CA ASN A 50 8.79 9.56 8.91
C ASN A 50 9.05 8.83 7.58
N GLU A 51 9.41 9.53 6.51
CA GLU A 51 9.64 8.93 5.18
C GLU A 51 10.70 7.83 5.23
N PHE A 52 11.76 7.99 6.04
CA PHE A 52 12.81 6.98 6.19
C PHE A 52 12.32 5.68 6.84
N LEU A 53 11.26 5.73 7.66
CA LEU A 53 10.64 4.56 8.30
C LEU A 53 9.74 3.79 7.33
N ALA A 54 9.26 4.45 6.28
CA ALA A 54 8.43 3.88 5.23
C ALA A 54 9.21 3.54 3.95
N ALA A 55 10.53 3.76 3.94
CA ALA A 55 11.43 3.40 2.85
C ALA A 55 11.70 1.88 2.82
N THR A 56 11.97 1.33 1.64
CA THR A 56 12.31 -0.10 1.47
C THR A 56 13.60 -0.50 2.19
N SER A 57 14.49 0.45 2.49
CA SER A 57 15.71 0.24 3.27
C SER A 57 15.48 0.30 4.79
N SER A 58 14.25 0.57 5.25
CA SER A 58 13.93 0.64 6.67
C SER A 58 13.93 -0.74 7.34
N ILE A 59 14.33 -0.78 8.60
CA ILE A 59 14.31 -2.00 9.43
C ILE A 59 12.91 -2.13 10.06
N ASN A 60 11.91 -2.41 9.21
CA ASN A 60 10.52 -2.58 9.60
C ASN A 60 9.98 -3.92 9.09
N GLY A 61 9.76 -4.86 10.02
CA GLY A 61 9.31 -6.23 9.70
C GLY A 61 7.92 -6.31 9.09
N PHE A 62 7.11 -5.25 9.26
CA PHE A 62 5.73 -5.18 8.76
C PHE A 62 5.61 -4.38 7.46
N LEU A 63 6.70 -3.79 6.95
CA LEU A 63 6.66 -2.92 5.77
C LEU A 63 5.96 -3.63 4.61
N HIS A 64 6.39 -4.84 4.26
CA HIS A 64 5.85 -5.59 3.13
C HIS A 64 4.42 -6.11 3.30
N LEU A 65 3.78 -5.92 4.46
CA LEU A 65 2.38 -6.29 4.65
C LEU A 65 1.40 -5.27 4.07
N TRP A 66 1.89 -4.13 3.56
CA TRP A 66 1.04 -3.13 2.90
C TRP A 66 0.34 -3.70 1.66
N SER A 67 1.05 -4.49 0.84
CA SER A 67 0.51 -5.06 -0.39
C SER A 67 -0.56 -6.11 -0.07
N LEU A 68 -0.28 -6.93 0.94
CA LEU A 68 -1.21 -7.95 1.41
C LEU A 68 -2.46 -7.33 2.08
N SER A 69 -2.30 -6.21 2.79
CA SER A 69 -3.44 -5.50 3.39
C SER A 69 -4.34 -4.89 2.32
N VAL A 70 -3.75 -4.29 1.28
CA VAL A 70 -4.47 -3.81 0.09
C VAL A 70 -5.25 -4.94 -0.58
N GLU A 71 -4.63 -6.12 -0.72
CA GLU A 71 -5.26 -7.29 -1.33
C GLU A 71 -6.47 -7.77 -0.51
N MET A 72 -6.34 -7.85 0.81
CA MET A 72 -7.46 -8.20 1.70
C MET A 72 -8.58 -7.15 1.66
N GLN A 73 -8.25 -5.86 1.62
CA GLN A 73 -9.25 -4.80 1.44
C GLN A 73 -9.99 -4.98 0.11
N PHE A 74 -9.26 -5.27 -0.97
CA PHE A 74 -9.84 -5.51 -2.29
C PHE A 74 -10.87 -6.66 -2.24
N TYR A 75 -10.51 -7.81 -1.65
CA TYR A 75 -11.43 -8.95 -1.54
C TYR A 75 -12.65 -8.67 -0.67
N LEU A 76 -12.58 -7.71 0.25
CA LEU A 76 -13.72 -7.30 1.06
C LEU A 76 -14.64 -6.34 0.29
N PHE A 77 -14.10 -5.28 -0.30
CA PHE A 77 -14.90 -4.20 -0.89
C PHE A 77 -15.46 -4.54 -2.27
N VAL A 78 -14.73 -5.27 -3.10
CA VAL A 78 -15.16 -5.60 -4.46
C VAL A 78 -16.49 -6.36 -4.50
N PRO A 79 -16.69 -7.44 -3.70
CA PRO A 79 -17.98 -8.13 -3.66
C PRO A 79 -19.12 -7.21 -3.25
N ILE A 80 -18.90 -6.33 -2.26
CA ILE A 80 -19.90 -5.37 -1.79
C ILE A 80 -20.30 -4.42 -2.93
N ILE A 81 -19.33 -3.87 -3.66
CA ILE A 81 -19.59 -3.00 -4.82
C ILE A 81 -20.36 -3.77 -5.90
N PHE A 82 -19.97 -5.01 -6.19
CA PHE A 82 -20.64 -5.84 -7.18
C PHE A 82 -22.10 -6.11 -6.81
N PHE A 83 -22.38 -6.55 -5.58
CA PHE A 83 -23.74 -6.74 -5.09
C PHE A 83 -24.53 -5.42 -5.07
N GLY A 84 -23.89 -4.31 -4.72
CA GLY A 84 -24.47 -2.96 -4.81
C GLY A 84 -24.98 -2.62 -6.21
N ILE A 85 -24.19 -2.92 -7.25
CA ILE A 85 -24.58 -2.71 -8.66
C ILE A 85 -25.73 -3.63 -9.06
N GLN A 86 -25.88 -4.82 -8.48
CA GLN A 86 -26.97 -5.74 -8.81
C GLN A 86 -28.36 -5.22 -8.41
N PHE A 87 -28.47 -4.26 -7.48
CA PHE A 87 -29.76 -3.62 -7.15
C PHE A 87 -30.34 -2.80 -8.31
N LEU A 88 -29.52 -2.40 -9.28
CA LEU A 88 -30.00 -1.74 -10.49
C LEU A 88 -30.75 -2.75 -11.36
N LYS A 89 -32.01 -2.50 -11.69
CA LYS A 89 -32.83 -3.45 -12.47
C LYS A 89 -32.47 -3.49 -13.95
N ASN A 90 -32.00 -2.37 -14.51
CA ASN A 90 -31.73 -2.23 -15.94
C ASN A 90 -30.24 -2.49 -16.24
N ASP A 91 -29.95 -3.40 -17.18
CA ASP A 91 -28.59 -3.73 -17.62
C ASP A 91 -27.86 -2.50 -18.22
N TYR A 92 -28.59 -1.60 -18.92
CA TYR A 92 -28.01 -0.35 -19.42
C TYR A 92 -27.60 0.60 -18.29
N LEU A 93 -28.37 0.64 -17.19
CA LEU A 93 -28.04 1.48 -16.06
C LEU A 93 -26.78 0.95 -15.35
N LYS A 94 -26.66 -0.37 -15.18
CA LYS A 94 -25.43 -1.00 -14.68
C LYS A 94 -24.21 -0.62 -15.51
N MET A 95 -24.35 -0.68 -16.83
CA MET A 95 -23.29 -0.30 -17.77
C MET A 95 -22.87 1.17 -17.62
N VAL A 96 -23.83 2.09 -17.57
CA VAL A 96 -23.55 3.52 -17.38
C VAL A 96 -22.88 3.78 -16.03
N THR A 97 -23.38 3.18 -14.95
CA THR A 97 -22.78 3.33 -13.61
C THR A 97 -21.34 2.83 -13.59
N VAL A 98 -21.08 1.65 -14.13
CA VAL A 98 -19.72 1.08 -14.17
C VAL A 98 -18.80 1.92 -15.05
N SER A 99 -19.29 2.42 -16.20
CA SER A 99 -18.52 3.32 -17.07
C SER A 99 -18.15 4.64 -16.39
N LEU A 100 -19.04 5.19 -15.57
CA LEU A 100 -18.73 6.41 -14.81
C LEU A 100 -17.68 6.14 -13.73
N ILE A 101 -17.78 5.00 -13.03
CA ILE A 101 -16.81 4.58 -12.02
C ILE A 101 -15.42 4.37 -12.64
N THR A 102 -15.32 3.70 -13.79
CA THR A 102 -14.05 3.50 -14.50
C THR A 102 -13.43 4.84 -14.90
N THR A 103 -14.18 5.70 -15.58
CA THR A 103 -13.66 6.97 -16.09
C THR A 103 -13.26 7.91 -14.95
N PHE A 104 -14.14 8.12 -13.97
CA PHE A 104 -13.84 9.00 -12.83
C PHE A 104 -12.70 8.44 -11.97
N GLY A 105 -12.68 7.13 -11.75
CA GLY A 105 -11.60 6.48 -11.00
C GLY A 105 -10.25 6.58 -11.70
N PHE A 106 -10.21 6.44 -13.02
CA PHE A 106 -8.98 6.63 -13.79
C PHE A 106 -8.50 8.09 -13.77
N ILE A 107 -9.40 9.05 -13.97
CA ILE A 107 -9.06 10.48 -13.90
C ILE A 107 -8.49 10.83 -12.51
N SER A 108 -9.15 10.34 -11.45
CA SER A 108 -8.68 10.54 -10.08
C SER A 108 -7.29 9.93 -9.85
N PHE A 109 -7.06 8.72 -10.39
CA PHE A 109 -5.75 8.07 -10.34
C PHE A 109 -4.68 8.88 -11.08
N ALA A 110 -5.01 9.48 -12.22
CA ALA A 110 -4.07 10.28 -13.03
C ALA A 110 -3.74 11.65 -12.42
N MET A 111 -4.65 12.24 -11.65
CA MET A 111 -4.48 13.58 -11.07
C MET A 111 -3.80 13.57 -9.69
N ILE A 112 -3.80 12.43 -8.99
CA ILE A 112 -3.27 12.31 -7.63
C ILE A 112 -1.81 11.87 -7.66
N LEU A 113 -1.05 12.27 -6.64
CA LEU A 113 0.37 11.92 -6.49
C LEU A 113 0.61 10.41 -6.61
N ASP A 114 1.57 10.01 -7.45
CA ASP A 114 1.88 8.61 -7.76
C ASP A 114 2.10 7.75 -6.51
N LYS A 115 2.85 8.25 -5.52
CA LYS A 115 3.12 7.54 -4.25
C LYS A 115 1.83 7.23 -3.50
N PHE A 116 0.88 8.16 -3.48
CA PHE A 116 -0.42 7.99 -2.84
C PHE A 116 -1.31 7.04 -3.65
N ALA A 117 -1.46 7.29 -4.95
CA ALA A 117 -2.32 6.51 -5.84
C ALA A 117 -1.89 5.05 -5.92
N PHE A 118 -0.60 4.76 -5.77
CA PHE A 118 -0.06 3.42 -5.70
C PHE A 118 -0.52 2.66 -4.45
N ASN A 119 -0.39 3.28 -3.26
CA ASN A 119 -0.69 2.62 -1.99
C ASN A 119 -2.19 2.62 -1.65
N PHE A 120 -2.96 3.55 -2.21
CA PHE A 120 -4.38 3.70 -1.92
C PHE A 120 -5.24 2.84 -2.86
N MET A 121 -5.91 1.85 -2.31
CA MET A 121 -6.62 0.80 -3.05
C MET A 121 -7.83 1.32 -3.83
N PHE A 122 -8.60 2.28 -3.28
CA PHE A 122 -9.81 2.80 -3.93
C PHE A 122 -9.52 3.50 -5.27
N LEU A 123 -8.38 4.19 -5.39
CA LEU A 123 -7.94 4.79 -6.65
C LEU A 123 -7.52 3.76 -7.71
N ARG A 124 -7.44 2.48 -7.35
CA ARG A 124 -7.15 1.39 -8.29
C ARG A 124 -8.38 0.57 -8.67
N LEU A 125 -9.53 0.81 -8.04
CA LEU A 125 -10.76 0.07 -8.34
C LEU A 125 -11.23 0.25 -9.79
N TRP A 126 -10.84 1.34 -10.46
CA TRP A 126 -11.17 1.56 -11.87
C TRP A 126 -10.70 0.40 -12.76
N GLN A 127 -9.53 -0.19 -12.45
CA GLN A 127 -8.96 -1.31 -13.20
C GLN A 127 -9.89 -2.53 -13.20
N PHE A 128 -10.52 -2.79 -12.06
CA PHE A 128 -11.43 -3.90 -11.89
C PHE A 128 -12.83 -3.59 -12.43
N SER A 129 -13.31 -2.35 -12.26
CA SER A 129 -14.58 -1.92 -12.87
C SER A 129 -14.55 -1.99 -14.40
N ALA A 130 -13.38 -1.90 -15.05
CA ALA A 130 -13.26 -2.13 -16.48
C ALA A 130 -13.62 -3.57 -16.88
N GLY A 131 -13.33 -4.56 -16.03
CA GLY A 131 -13.77 -5.95 -16.21
C GLY A 131 -15.29 -6.10 -16.10
N PHE A 132 -15.92 -5.41 -15.15
CA PHE A 132 -17.39 -5.35 -15.07
C PHE A 132 -18.03 -4.68 -16.27
N MET A 133 -17.39 -3.64 -16.80
CA MET A 133 -17.85 -2.97 -18.01
C MET A 133 -17.88 -3.94 -19.19
N ALA A 134 -16.82 -4.75 -19.35
CA ALA A 134 -16.76 -5.81 -20.36
C ALA A 134 -17.86 -6.87 -20.17
N LEU A 135 -18.12 -7.30 -18.93
CA LEU A 135 -19.17 -8.28 -18.63
C LEU A 135 -20.57 -7.77 -18.99
N PHE A 136 -20.91 -6.54 -18.58
CA PHE A 136 -22.21 -5.96 -18.91
C PHE A 136 -22.34 -5.64 -20.40
N TRP A 137 -21.24 -5.22 -21.05
CA TRP A 137 -21.19 -5.06 -22.51
C TRP A 137 -21.53 -6.37 -23.23
N SER A 138 -20.87 -7.48 -22.86
CA SER A 138 -21.12 -8.80 -23.46
C SER A 138 -22.59 -9.23 -23.31
N LYS A 139 -23.16 -9.03 -22.11
CA LYS A 139 -24.56 -9.36 -21.83
C LYS A 139 -25.55 -8.55 -22.68
N ILE A 140 -25.32 -7.24 -22.84
CA ILE A 140 -26.17 -6.36 -23.65
C ILE A 140 -26.06 -6.74 -25.14
N ASP A 141 -24.86 -7.01 -25.63
CA ASP A 141 -24.62 -7.44 -27.01
C ASP A 141 -25.33 -8.78 -27.31
N SER A 142 -25.24 -9.76 -26.40
CA SER A 142 -25.95 -11.03 -26.51
C SER A 142 -27.47 -10.86 -26.55
N ASN A 143 -28.03 -10.01 -25.67
CA ASN A 143 -29.46 -9.69 -25.66
C ASN A 143 -29.91 -8.97 -26.95
N ARG A 144 -29.05 -8.12 -27.52
CA ARG A 144 -29.31 -7.44 -28.79
C ARG A 144 -29.29 -8.43 -29.96
N ALA A 145 -28.30 -9.31 -30.01
CA ALA A 145 -28.21 -10.36 -31.02
C ALA A 145 -29.44 -11.29 -30.98
N ALA A 146 -29.89 -11.70 -29.80
CA ALA A 146 -31.11 -12.51 -29.63
C ALA A 146 -32.35 -11.82 -30.23
N LYS A 147 -32.53 -10.50 -29.98
CA LYS A 147 -33.65 -9.71 -30.53
C LYS A 147 -33.56 -9.47 -32.05
N VAL A 148 -32.35 -9.29 -32.59
CA VAL A 148 -32.13 -9.10 -34.05
C VAL A 148 -32.37 -10.39 -34.81
N THR A 149 -32.16 -11.56 -34.18
CA THR A 149 -32.48 -12.85 -34.81
C THR A 149 -34.00 -13.04 -34.99
N GLU A 150 -34.85 -12.30 -34.26
CA GLU A 150 -36.31 -12.31 -34.40
C GLU A 150 -36.86 -11.29 -35.42
N HIS A 151 -36.11 -10.24 -35.75
CA HIS A 151 -36.53 -9.18 -36.68
C HIS A 151 -35.37 -8.81 -37.63
N GLU A 152 -35.41 -9.39 -38.83
CA GLU A 152 -34.64 -9.02 -40.03
C GLU A 152 -33.10 -9.10 -39.99
N GLU A 153 -32.60 -10.02 -40.82
CA GLU A 153 -31.27 -10.05 -41.38
C GLU A 153 -31.04 -8.81 -42.24
N THR A 154 -30.37 -7.78 -41.73
CA THR A 154 -29.43 -6.93 -42.52
C THR A 154 -28.87 -5.82 -41.64
N SER A 155 -27.63 -5.96 -41.17
CA SER A 155 -26.74 -4.80 -41.01
C SER A 155 -25.30 -5.23 -40.74
N SER A 156 -24.40 -4.78 -41.61
CA SER A 156 -22.93 -4.73 -41.55
C SER A 156 -22.26 -5.49 -40.39
N LYS A 157 -21.76 -6.71 -40.66
CA LYS A 157 -20.78 -7.36 -39.79
C LYS A 157 -19.48 -6.56 -39.86
N LEU A 158 -19.03 -6.06 -38.71
CA LEU A 158 -17.68 -5.53 -38.52
C LEU A 158 -16.67 -6.57 -39.07
N PRO A 159 -15.60 -6.17 -39.79
CA PRO A 159 -14.71 -7.12 -40.48
C PRO A 159 -13.83 -7.98 -39.56
N PHE A 160 -13.92 -7.81 -38.24
CA PHE A 160 -13.08 -8.49 -37.26
C PHE A 160 -13.82 -9.64 -36.58
N THR A 161 -13.20 -10.81 -36.55
CA THR A 161 -13.70 -11.93 -35.75
C THR A 161 -13.30 -11.75 -34.28
N LYS A 162 -14.05 -12.38 -33.36
CA LYS A 162 -13.70 -12.38 -31.93
C LYS A 162 -12.30 -12.98 -31.67
N ASP A 163 -11.88 -13.93 -32.50
CA ASP A 163 -10.57 -14.57 -32.43
C ASP A 163 -9.44 -13.60 -32.84
N ASP A 164 -9.66 -12.72 -33.82
CA ASP A 164 -8.70 -11.68 -34.22
C ASP A 164 -8.48 -10.67 -33.09
N VAL A 165 -9.56 -10.25 -32.42
CA VAL A 165 -9.50 -9.32 -31.28
C VAL A 165 -8.68 -9.91 -30.13
N VAL A 166 -8.88 -11.19 -29.80
CA VAL A 166 -8.12 -11.87 -28.74
C VAL A 166 -6.64 -11.99 -29.11
N THR A 167 -6.33 -12.27 -30.37
CA THR A 167 -4.95 -12.40 -30.85
C THR A 167 -4.21 -11.06 -30.78
N VAL A 168 -4.87 -9.96 -31.19
CA VAL A 168 -4.33 -8.61 -31.05
C VAL A 168 -4.16 -8.23 -29.58
N ALA A 169 -5.12 -8.57 -28.72
CA ALA A 169 -5.00 -8.30 -27.29
C ALA A 169 -3.83 -9.04 -26.64
N LEU A 170 -3.63 -10.32 -26.97
CA LEU A 170 -2.51 -11.11 -26.46
C LEU A 170 -1.16 -10.58 -26.97
N SER A 171 -1.07 -10.08 -28.21
CA SER A 171 0.17 -9.51 -28.73
C SER A 171 0.52 -8.18 -28.05
N ILE A 172 -0.48 -7.33 -27.75
CA ILE A 172 -0.28 -6.11 -26.96
C ILE A 172 0.24 -6.46 -25.55
N LEU A 173 -0.35 -7.45 -24.88
CA LEU A 173 0.12 -7.91 -23.57
C LEU A 173 1.56 -8.43 -23.64
N ALA A 174 1.90 -9.19 -24.68
CA ALA A 174 3.27 -9.67 -24.88
C ALA A 174 4.27 -8.53 -25.09
N LEU A 175 3.90 -7.47 -25.81
CA LEU A 175 4.74 -6.27 -25.99
C LEU A 175 4.97 -5.52 -24.68
N CYS A 176 3.98 -5.52 -23.77
CA CYS A 176 4.12 -4.91 -22.44
C CYS A 176 5.13 -5.65 -21.52
N ILE A 177 5.54 -6.88 -21.86
CA ILE A 177 6.56 -7.65 -21.11
C ILE A 177 7.97 -7.16 -21.42
N LEU A 178 8.17 -6.52 -22.58
CA LEU A 178 9.50 -6.07 -22.98
C LEU A 178 10.05 -5.11 -21.90
N PRO A 179 11.33 -5.25 -21.48
CA PRO A 179 11.95 -4.45 -20.43
C PRO A 179 12.27 -3.03 -20.91
N LYS A 180 11.26 -2.34 -21.44
CA LYS A 180 11.29 -0.93 -21.80
C LYS A 180 10.66 -0.15 -20.65
N LYS A 181 11.30 0.94 -20.24
CA LYS A 181 10.71 1.87 -19.27
C LYS A 181 9.51 2.55 -19.93
N VAL A 182 8.33 1.98 -19.76
CA VAL A 182 7.06 2.58 -20.17
C VAL A 182 6.48 3.31 -18.98
N GLU A 183 5.91 4.49 -19.22
CA GLU A 183 5.25 5.28 -18.18
C GLU A 183 4.06 4.50 -17.60
N VAL A 184 3.98 4.46 -16.27
CA VAL A 184 2.96 3.69 -15.52
C VAL A 184 1.54 4.16 -15.86
N LEU A 185 1.38 5.46 -16.12
CA LEU A 185 0.12 6.08 -16.50
C LEU A 185 -0.42 5.59 -17.85
N VAL A 186 0.46 5.18 -18.76
CA VAL A 186 0.08 4.62 -20.07
C VAL A 186 -0.05 3.10 -19.98
N LEU A 187 0.88 2.45 -19.27
CA LEU A 187 0.93 0.99 -19.17
C LEU A 187 -0.31 0.43 -18.49
N ARG A 188 -0.77 1.04 -17.39
CA ARG A 188 -1.92 0.54 -16.61
C ARG A 188 -3.21 0.53 -17.43
N PRO A 189 -3.65 1.63 -18.08
CA PRO A 189 -4.86 1.63 -18.91
C PRO A 189 -4.80 0.63 -20.06
N VAL A 190 -3.65 0.55 -20.75
CA VAL A 190 -3.46 -0.36 -21.88
C VAL A 190 -3.67 -1.81 -21.44
N VAL A 191 -3.00 -2.24 -20.36
CA VAL A 191 -3.16 -3.61 -19.84
C VAL A 191 -4.59 -3.86 -19.37
N THR A 192 -5.23 -2.91 -18.68
CA THR A 192 -6.61 -3.08 -18.19
C THR A 192 -7.65 -3.14 -19.30
N LEU A 193 -7.50 -2.34 -20.36
CA LEU A 193 -8.41 -2.36 -21.50
C LEU A 193 -8.23 -3.65 -22.29
N THR A 194 -6.97 -4.04 -22.51
CA THR A 194 -6.63 -5.27 -23.24
C THR A 194 -7.18 -6.51 -22.53
N THR A 195 -7.06 -6.58 -21.20
CA THR A 195 -7.65 -7.66 -20.40
C THR A 195 -9.18 -7.62 -20.39
N ALA A 196 -9.80 -6.44 -20.31
CA ALA A 196 -11.24 -6.30 -20.43
C ALA A 196 -11.78 -6.78 -21.79
N LEU A 197 -11.07 -6.49 -22.89
CA LEU A 197 -11.42 -6.97 -24.23
C LEU A 197 -11.33 -8.50 -24.35
N ILE A 198 -10.30 -9.11 -23.74
CA ILE A 198 -10.18 -10.58 -23.70
C ILE A 198 -11.38 -11.20 -22.96
N ILE A 199 -11.81 -10.60 -21.85
CA ILE A 199 -12.98 -11.05 -21.08
C ILE A 199 -14.26 -10.95 -21.93
N ALA A 200 -14.48 -9.82 -22.61
CA ALA A 200 -15.66 -9.60 -23.45
C ALA A 200 -15.75 -10.55 -24.66
N ALA A 201 -14.62 -11.07 -25.15
CA ALA A 201 -14.60 -11.94 -26.32
C ALA A 201 -15.13 -13.37 -26.04
N GLU A 202 -15.16 -13.83 -24.78
CA GLU A 202 -15.71 -15.12 -24.34
C GLU A 202 -15.24 -16.36 -25.15
N THR A 203 -13.98 -16.37 -25.62
CA THR A 203 -13.48 -17.44 -26.49
C THR A 203 -12.95 -18.64 -25.69
N LYS A 204 -13.77 -19.71 -25.59
CA LYS A 204 -13.38 -20.97 -24.92
C LYS A 204 -12.07 -21.57 -25.47
N LYS A 205 -11.80 -21.38 -26.77
CA LYS A 205 -10.62 -21.88 -27.51
C LYS A 205 -9.30 -21.42 -26.90
N TYR A 206 -9.25 -20.20 -26.35
CA TYR A 206 -8.01 -19.61 -25.83
C TYR A 206 -7.89 -19.69 -24.30
N SER A 207 -8.87 -20.27 -23.60
CA SER A 207 -8.87 -20.37 -22.13
C SER A 207 -7.61 -21.01 -21.55
N VAL A 208 -7.17 -22.14 -22.12
CA VAL A 208 -5.93 -22.83 -21.72
C VAL A 208 -4.70 -21.99 -22.01
N ILE A 209 -4.65 -21.32 -23.16
CA ILE A 209 -3.52 -20.46 -23.57
C ILE A 209 -3.42 -19.26 -22.62
N ILE A 210 -4.54 -18.62 -22.28
CA ILE A 210 -4.60 -17.50 -21.33
C ILE A 210 -4.11 -17.93 -19.95
N PHE A 211 -4.55 -19.11 -19.47
CA PHE A 211 -4.12 -19.65 -18.18
C PHE A 211 -2.60 -19.92 -18.14
N VAL A 212 -2.06 -20.58 -19.17
CA VAL A 212 -0.62 -20.86 -19.28
C VAL A 212 0.17 -19.55 -19.40
N ALA A 213 -0.29 -18.60 -20.21
CA ALA A 213 0.34 -17.29 -20.34
C ALA A 213 0.36 -16.54 -19.00
N SER A 214 -0.72 -16.59 -18.20
CA SER A 214 -0.77 -15.95 -16.88
C SER A 214 0.25 -16.54 -15.91
N ILE A 215 0.44 -17.86 -15.90
CA ILE A 215 1.45 -18.53 -15.04
C ILE A 215 2.86 -18.12 -15.46
N LEU A 216 3.15 -18.16 -16.77
CA LEU A 216 4.45 -17.77 -17.30
C LEU A 216 4.74 -16.30 -17.00
N LEU A 217 3.74 -15.43 -17.15
CA LEU A 217 3.85 -14.01 -16.84
C LEU A 217 4.19 -13.80 -15.37
N HIS A 218 3.43 -14.43 -14.46
CA HIS A 218 3.68 -14.35 -13.02
C HIS A 218 5.10 -14.79 -12.66
N HIS A 219 5.58 -15.89 -13.25
CA HIS A 219 6.91 -16.42 -12.99
C HIS A 219 8.04 -15.54 -13.55
N ILE A 220 7.84 -14.92 -14.72
CA ILE A 220 8.79 -13.95 -15.30
C ILE A 220 8.87 -12.70 -14.42
N PHE A 221 7.72 -12.18 -13.98
CA PHE A 221 7.67 -11.07 -13.03
C PHE A 221 8.37 -11.44 -11.72
N GLU A 222 8.10 -12.61 -11.15
CA GLU A 222 8.77 -13.07 -9.94
C GLU A 222 10.30 -13.07 -10.11
N LYS A 223 10.82 -13.66 -11.20
CA LYS A 223 12.27 -13.70 -11.49
C LYS A 223 12.90 -12.35 -11.78
N GLN A 224 12.17 -11.42 -12.38
CA GLN A 224 12.69 -10.09 -12.69
C GLN A 224 12.84 -9.21 -11.43
N TYR A 225 11.98 -9.43 -10.42
CA TYR A 225 11.92 -8.60 -9.22
C TYR A 225 12.59 -9.26 -7.98
N LEU A 226 12.63 -10.60 -7.89
CA LEU A 226 13.44 -11.31 -6.89
C LEU A 226 14.86 -11.54 -7.41
N LYS A 227 15.80 -10.67 -6.99
CA LYS A 227 17.22 -10.76 -7.37
C LYS A 227 18.04 -11.76 -6.54
N LEU A 228 17.49 -12.34 -5.48
CA LEU A 228 18.25 -13.19 -4.55
C LEU A 228 17.60 -14.58 -4.42
N GLU A 229 18.33 -15.63 -4.77
CA GLU A 229 17.90 -17.01 -4.60
C GLU A 229 17.91 -17.42 -3.11
N MET A 230 16.93 -18.25 -2.69
CA MET A 230 16.78 -18.69 -1.29
C MET A 230 18.06 -19.32 -0.70
N LYS A 231 18.89 -19.96 -1.53
CA LYS A 231 20.17 -20.55 -1.13
C LYS A 231 21.19 -19.51 -0.61
N GLY A 232 21.11 -18.25 -1.07
CA GLY A 232 21.94 -17.15 -0.57
C GLY A 232 21.26 -16.34 0.53
N VAL A 233 19.93 -16.24 0.50
CA VAL A 233 19.14 -15.48 1.48
C VAL A 233 19.22 -16.10 2.88
N PHE A 234 19.03 -17.41 3.00
CA PHE A 234 19.03 -18.09 4.30
C PHE A 234 20.33 -17.92 5.10
N PRO A 235 21.53 -18.20 4.55
CA PRO A 235 22.77 -18.04 5.30
C PRO A 235 23.04 -16.57 5.65
N LEU A 236 22.68 -15.63 4.76
CA LEU A 236 22.84 -14.20 5.00
C LEU A 236 21.94 -13.70 6.15
N ILE A 237 20.66 -14.11 6.16
CA ILE A 237 19.73 -13.77 7.25
C ILE A 237 20.20 -14.38 8.57
N PHE A 238 20.62 -15.65 8.57
CA PHE A 238 21.13 -16.28 9.79
C PHE A 238 22.36 -15.56 10.35
N LEU A 239 23.33 -15.22 9.49
CA LEU A 239 24.51 -14.45 9.87
C LEU A 239 24.13 -13.09 10.47
N LEU A 240 23.22 -12.37 9.82
CA LEU A 240 22.76 -11.05 10.28
C LEU A 240 22.04 -11.13 11.63
N ILE A 241 21.16 -12.12 11.83
CA ILE A 241 20.47 -12.32 13.11
C ILE A 241 21.47 -12.66 14.21
N ALA A 242 22.37 -13.61 13.97
CA ALA A 242 23.39 -14.01 14.94
C ALA A 242 24.32 -12.85 15.30
N SER A 243 24.73 -12.05 14.31
CA SER A 243 25.59 -10.88 14.52
C SER A 243 24.87 -9.79 15.32
N ASN A 244 23.59 -9.53 15.03
CA ASN A 244 22.79 -8.55 15.77
C ASN A 244 22.53 -9.00 17.21
N ALA A 245 22.19 -10.28 17.42
CA ALA A 245 22.03 -10.85 18.76
C ALA A 245 23.32 -10.77 19.58
N TYR A 246 24.46 -11.11 18.98
CA TYR A 246 25.76 -10.97 19.62
C TYR A 246 26.10 -9.51 19.95
N LEU A 247 25.85 -8.59 19.01
CA LEU A 247 26.11 -7.16 19.21
C LEU A 247 25.25 -6.60 20.35
N GLN A 248 23.96 -6.93 20.40
CA GLN A 248 23.08 -6.50 21.49
C GLN A 248 23.50 -7.09 22.84
N TYR A 249 23.90 -8.36 22.87
CA TYR A 249 24.47 -8.97 24.07
C TYR A 249 25.74 -8.25 24.53
N SER A 250 26.68 -7.99 23.61
CA SER A 250 27.93 -7.29 23.90
C SER A 250 27.69 -5.86 24.39
N VAL A 251 26.79 -5.09 23.75
CA VAL A 251 26.45 -3.73 24.20
C VAL A 251 25.85 -3.71 25.61
N ARG A 252 25.06 -4.74 25.97
CA ARG A 252 24.41 -4.82 27.28
C ARG A 252 25.32 -5.32 28.40
N ASN A 253 26.32 -6.16 28.07
CA ASN A 253 27.09 -6.90 29.08
C ASN A 253 28.59 -6.58 29.09
N ASP A 254 29.16 -6.09 27.98
CA ASP A 254 30.59 -5.77 27.90
C ASP A 254 30.86 -4.31 28.23
N SER A 255 31.86 -4.08 29.09
CA SER A 255 32.34 -2.74 29.43
C SER A 255 33.01 -1.99 28.27
N PHE A 256 33.28 -2.68 27.15
CA PHE A 256 33.88 -2.08 25.95
C PHE A 256 33.06 -0.91 25.40
N TRP A 257 31.73 -1.01 25.46
CA TRP A 257 30.82 0.03 24.96
C TRP A 257 30.56 1.15 25.99
N MET A 258 31.08 1.03 27.21
CA MET A 258 30.98 2.07 28.23
C MET A 258 32.10 3.09 28.04
N ASN A 259 31.75 4.32 27.69
CA ASN A 259 32.71 5.41 27.64
C ASN A 259 33.21 5.74 29.06
N SER A 260 34.51 5.53 29.31
CA SER A 260 35.16 5.94 30.56
C SER A 260 35.55 7.42 30.50
N PHE A 261 34.58 8.28 30.80
CA PHE A 261 34.83 9.72 30.92
C PHE A 261 35.60 10.03 32.21
N SER A 262 36.51 11.02 32.16
CA SER A 262 37.08 11.66 33.35
C SER A 262 35.97 12.30 34.18
N SER A 263 36.20 12.52 35.48
CA SER A 263 35.18 13.05 36.40
C SER A 263 34.58 14.38 35.91
N GLU A 264 35.41 15.27 35.36
CA GLU A 264 34.98 16.57 34.81
C GLU A 264 34.10 16.41 33.56
N THR A 265 34.50 15.55 32.61
CA THR A 265 33.70 15.31 31.40
C THR A 265 32.40 14.57 31.71
N ARG A 266 32.39 13.67 32.69
CA ARG A 266 31.18 12.99 33.16
C ARG A 266 30.18 13.97 33.73
N GLU A 267 30.64 14.94 34.52
CA GLU A 267 29.77 15.99 35.06
C GLU A 267 29.15 16.85 33.95
N ILE A 268 29.91 17.17 32.89
CA ILE A 268 29.40 17.91 31.73
C ILE A 268 28.39 17.08 30.93
N VAL A 269 28.67 15.79 30.72
CA VAL A 269 27.76 14.87 30.03
C VAL A 269 26.48 14.71 30.83
N ASP A 270 26.55 14.49 32.13
CA ASP A 270 25.37 14.34 33.01
C ASP A 270 24.54 15.62 33.10
N LYS A 271 25.18 16.80 33.04
CA LYS A 271 24.47 18.09 32.95
C LYS A 271 23.78 18.30 31.60
N ASN A 272 24.33 17.75 30.52
CA ASN A 272 23.77 17.87 29.17
C ASN A 272 22.78 16.75 28.83
N LEU A 273 22.91 15.58 29.42
CA LEU A 273 22.01 14.44 29.26
C LEU A 273 20.52 14.80 29.41
N PRO A 274 20.08 15.61 30.40
CA PRO A 274 18.69 16.05 30.50
C PRO A 274 18.22 16.97 29.36
N LEU A 275 19.13 17.57 28.58
CA LEU A 275 18.79 18.31 27.35
C LEU A 275 18.60 17.38 26.13
N TYR A 276 19.18 16.18 26.17
CA TYR A 276 19.14 15.18 25.10
C TYR A 276 18.09 14.09 25.32
N VAL A 277 17.48 13.99 26.50
CA VAL A 277 16.30 13.12 26.72
C VAL A 277 15.20 13.56 25.76
N SER A 278 14.69 12.62 24.96
CA SER A 278 13.67 12.93 23.97
C SER A 278 12.46 13.56 24.66
N LEU A 279 11.83 14.55 24.02
CA LEU A 279 10.62 15.21 24.55
C LEU A 279 9.48 14.22 24.85
N TRP A 280 9.57 13.00 24.32
CA TRP A 280 8.62 11.91 24.43
C TRP A 280 8.86 10.99 25.64
N ASP A 281 10.07 10.99 26.21
CA ASP A 281 10.43 10.24 27.43
C ASP A 281 10.22 11.07 28.70
N LEU A 282 9.95 12.38 28.54
CA LEU A 282 9.48 13.21 29.63
C LEU A 282 8.00 12.90 29.87
N GLU A 283 7.66 12.40 31.05
CA GLU A 283 6.28 12.48 31.55
C GLU A 283 5.81 13.93 31.34
N PRO A 284 4.60 14.14 30.76
CA PRO A 284 4.11 15.49 30.55
C PRO A 284 4.13 16.18 31.92
N ARG A 285 4.98 17.21 32.06
CA ARG A 285 5.04 17.97 33.31
C ARG A 285 3.63 18.39 33.63
N ARG A 286 3.09 17.86 34.73
CA ARG A 286 1.91 18.43 35.38
C ARG A 286 2.37 19.70 36.10
N ASP A 287 2.84 20.68 35.33
CA ASP A 287 3.17 21.98 35.86
C ASP A 287 1.87 22.56 36.45
N LYS A 288 1.90 22.84 37.75
CA LYS A 288 0.79 23.53 38.43
C LYS A 288 0.68 24.93 37.85
N CYS A 289 -0.54 25.41 37.67
CA CYS A 289 -0.77 26.75 37.14
C CYS A 289 -0.04 27.79 37.97
N ILE A 290 0.73 28.66 37.30
CA ILE A 290 1.47 29.74 37.94
C ILE A 290 0.56 30.98 37.92
N GLU A 291 0.07 31.37 39.09
CA GLU A 291 -0.83 32.52 39.28
C GLU A 291 -0.08 33.85 39.48
N THR A 292 1.25 33.84 39.47
CA THR A 292 2.05 35.06 39.65
C THR A 292 2.17 35.83 38.35
N ASP A 293 1.84 37.12 38.40
CA ASP A 293 1.94 38.02 37.24
C ASP A 293 3.41 38.29 36.89
N VAL A 294 3.84 37.82 35.73
CA VAL A 294 5.22 38.00 35.23
C VAL A 294 5.23 39.16 34.24
N GLU A 295 6.03 40.19 34.51
CA GLU A 295 6.27 41.28 33.57
C GLU A 295 7.13 40.78 32.40
N THR A 296 6.60 40.85 31.18
CA THR A 296 7.32 40.47 29.97
C THR A 296 7.30 41.61 28.94
N PRO A 297 8.38 41.80 28.16
CA PRO A 297 8.46 42.84 27.14
C PRO A 297 7.64 42.54 25.86
N PHE A 298 6.96 41.39 25.82
CA PHE A 298 6.10 40.95 24.72
C PHE A 298 4.70 40.60 25.23
N ALA A 299 3.73 40.50 24.32
CA ALA A 299 2.34 40.21 24.66
C ALA A 299 2.19 38.86 25.38
N LYS A 300 1.55 38.87 26.56
CA LYS A 300 1.38 37.71 27.45
C LYS A 300 0.65 36.52 26.78
N SER A 301 -0.09 36.75 25.70
CA SER A 301 -0.74 35.69 24.89
C SER A 301 0.22 34.70 24.23
N HIS A 302 1.51 35.04 24.13
CA HIS A 302 2.53 34.16 23.56
C HIS A 302 3.16 33.21 24.60
N LEU A 303 2.83 33.36 25.89
CA LEU A 303 3.28 32.46 26.95
C LEU A 303 2.43 31.18 26.94
N LYS A 304 3.07 30.01 26.78
CA LYS A 304 2.40 28.71 26.65
C LYS A 304 1.87 28.11 27.99
N ALA A 305 1.72 28.89 29.05
CA ALA A 305 1.33 28.37 30.39
C ALA A 305 0.59 29.38 31.29
N TYR A 306 -0.43 30.09 30.78
CA TYR A 306 -1.26 30.98 31.61
C TYR A 306 -2.70 30.47 31.72
N CYS A 307 -3.24 30.40 32.94
CA CYS A 307 -4.68 30.21 33.15
C CYS A 307 -5.41 31.57 33.00
N ARG A 308 -6.60 31.57 32.41
CA ARG A 308 -7.44 32.78 32.32
C ARG A 308 -7.83 33.25 33.73
N PHE A 309 -7.51 34.50 34.06
CA PHE A 309 -8.07 35.22 35.22
C PHE A 309 -8.95 36.40 34.73
N PRO A 310 -10.09 36.70 35.39
CA PRO A 310 -10.72 35.91 36.45
C PRO A 310 -11.44 34.68 35.90
N VAL A 311 -11.76 33.75 36.80
CA VAL A 311 -12.57 32.56 36.51
C VAL A 311 -13.89 33.02 35.90
N SER A 312 -14.22 32.55 34.69
CA SER A 312 -15.56 32.76 34.15
C SER A 312 -16.54 32.06 35.09
N SER A 313 -17.32 32.86 35.82
CA SER A 313 -18.45 32.44 36.65
C SER A 313 -19.45 31.59 35.87
#